data_AF-A0A8T1WCH4-F1
#
_entry.id   AF-A0A8T1WCH4-F1
#
_cell.length_a   1.000
_cell.length_b   1.000
_cell.length_c   1.000
_cell.angle_alpha   90.00
_cell.angle_beta   90.00
_cell.angle_gamma   90.00
#
_symmetry.space_group_name_H-M   'P 1'
#
loop_
_entity.id
_entity.type
_entity.pdbx_description
1 polymer ?
#
loop_
_entity_poly.entity_id
_entity_poly.type
_entity_poly.pdbx_seq_one_letter_code
_entity_poly.pdbx_strand_id
1 'polypeptide(L)'
;MLDIKAIGSDLTPKEKDETMTDLAFFLDAFGSTRAVRIKLQEQEKGIKRLGNKVRQLLRQQDKRFPQEEEKNHPPTTRSSNHKTAEDVDETMETWISS
;
A
#
# COMPACT_ATOMS: atom_id res chain seq x y z
N MET A 1 -29.64 -3.51 -17.30
CA MET A 1 -29.56 -4.87 -16.73
C MET A 1 -28.59 -5.65 -17.59
N LEU A 2 -27.52 -6.22 -17.04
CA LEU A 2 -26.58 -7.03 -17.82
C LEU A 2 -27.33 -8.25 -18.36
N ASP A 3 -27.25 -8.51 -19.66
CA ASP A 3 -27.84 -9.70 -20.26
C ASP A 3 -26.92 -10.89 -19.98
N ILE A 4 -27.23 -11.62 -18.90
CA ILE A 4 -26.46 -12.79 -18.45
C ILE A 4 -26.46 -13.89 -19.51
N LYS A 5 -27.49 -13.95 -20.37
CA LYS A 5 -27.57 -14.96 -21.44
C LYS A 5 -26.62 -14.66 -22.60
N ALA A 6 -26.25 -13.40 -22.79
CA ALA A 6 -25.32 -12.99 -23.83
C ALA A 6 -23.84 -13.18 -23.43
N ILE A 7 -23.55 -13.37 -22.14
CA ILE A 7 -22.17 -13.53 -21.64
C ILE A 7 -21.57 -14.82 -22.21
N GLY A 8 -20.47 -14.70 -22.96
CA GLY A 8 -19.76 -15.81 -23.58
C GLY A 8 -20.37 -16.30 -24.90
N SER A 9 -21.30 -15.54 -25.50
CA SER A 9 -21.88 -15.84 -26.82
C SER A 9 -20.88 -15.60 -27.96
N ASP A 10 -19.90 -14.75 -27.70
CA ASP A 10 -18.79 -14.37 -28.55
C ASP A 10 -17.62 -15.38 -28.49
N LEU A 11 -17.66 -16.33 -27.56
CA LEU A 11 -16.61 -17.34 -27.40
C LEU A 11 -16.82 -18.51 -28.35
N THR A 12 -15.72 -18.96 -28.95
CA THR A 12 -15.68 -20.24 -29.66
C THR A 12 -15.88 -21.39 -28.66
N PRO A 13 -16.30 -22.58 -29.14
CA PRO A 13 -16.46 -23.74 -28.26
C PRO A 13 -15.21 -24.09 -27.44
N LYS A 14 -14.01 -23.92 -28.03
CA LYS A 14 -12.75 -24.18 -27.36
C LYS A 14 -12.48 -23.20 -26.21
N GLU A 15 -12.69 -21.90 -26.44
CA GLU A 15 -12.52 -20.87 -25.42
C GLU A 15 -13.49 -21.05 -24.25
N LYS A 16 -14.70 -21.55 -24.55
CA LYS A 16 -15.68 -21.89 -23.52
C LYS A 16 -15.20 -23.04 -22.63
N ASP A 17 -14.65 -24.10 -23.22
CA ASP A 17 -14.12 -25.25 -22.45
C ASP A 17 -12.91 -24.87 -21.59
N GLU A 18 -12.01 -24.04 -22.12
CA GLU A 18 -10.89 -23.47 -21.36
C GLU A 18 -11.40 -22.62 -20.19
N THR A 19 -12.35 -21.71 -20.45
CA THR A 19 -12.98 -20.87 -19.40
C THR A 19 -13.67 -21.71 -18.32
N MET A 20 -14.34 -22.80 -18.69
CA MET A 20 -14.98 -23.70 -17.72
C MET A 20 -13.96 -24.46 -16.88
N THR A 21 -12.82 -24.83 -17.47
CA THR A 21 -11.71 -25.48 -16.76
C THR A 21 -11.08 -24.53 -15.75
N ASP A 22 -10.83 -23.28 -16.15
CA ASP A 22 -10.29 -22.25 -15.27
C ASP A 22 -11.25 -21.91 -14.13
N LEU A 23 -12.54 -21.84 -14.42
CA LEU A 23 -13.57 -21.61 -13.41
C LEU A 23 -13.64 -22.77 -12.42
N ALA A 24 -13.56 -24.01 -12.90
CA ALA A 24 -13.56 -25.19 -12.04
C ALA A 24 -12.34 -25.20 -11.11
N PHE A 25 -11.15 -24.94 -11.65
CA PHE A 25 -9.93 -24.80 -10.85
C PHE A 25 -10.05 -23.70 -9.79
N PHE A 26 -10.56 -22.52 -10.18
CA PHE A 26 -10.72 -21.40 -9.26
C PHE A 26 -11.71 -21.72 -8.13
N LEU A 27 -12.83 -22.37 -8.45
CA LEU A 27 -13.83 -22.77 -7.47
C LEU A 27 -13.32 -23.90 -6.56
N ASP A 28 -12.49 -24.82 -7.06
CA ASP A 28 -11.85 -25.83 -6.23
C ASP A 28 -10.83 -25.21 -5.26
N ALA A 29 -9.95 -24.34 -5.76
CA ALA A 29 -8.90 -23.71 -4.97
C ALA A 29 -9.43 -22.71 -3.94
N PHE A 30 -10.50 -21.98 -4.27
CA PHE A 30 -10.95 -20.83 -3.46
C PHE A 30 -12.42 -20.89 -3.02
N GLY A 31 -13.20 -21.87 -3.48
CA GLY A 31 -14.63 -22.04 -3.17
C GLY A 31 -15.55 -21.03 -3.86
N SER A 32 -15.20 -19.74 -3.85
CA SER A 32 -15.92 -18.68 -4.56
C SER A 32 -15.12 -17.39 -4.65
N THR A 33 -15.44 -16.55 -5.63
CA THR A 33 -14.88 -15.18 -5.71
C THR A 33 -15.25 -14.33 -4.50
N ARG A 34 -16.38 -14.61 -3.84
CA ARG A 34 -16.77 -13.93 -2.58
C ARG A 34 -15.82 -14.32 -1.45
N ALA A 35 -15.48 -15.60 -1.31
CA ALA A 35 -14.55 -16.09 -0.31
C ALA A 35 -13.16 -15.46 -0.50
N VAL A 36 -12.67 -15.37 -1.74
CA VAL A 36 -11.41 -14.65 -2.05
C VAL A 36 -11.47 -13.19 -1.62
N ARG A 37 -12.54 -12.46 -1.96
CA ARG A 37 -12.70 -11.06 -1.55
C ARG A 37 -12.69 -10.88 -0.04
N ILE A 38 -13.37 -11.75 0.70
CA ILE A 38 -13.38 -11.70 2.17
C ILE A 38 -11.95 -11.92 2.72
N LYS A 39 -11.25 -12.95 2.22
CA LYS A 39 -9.88 -13.26 2.64
C LYS A 39 -8.90 -12.10 2.37
N LEU A 40 -9.00 -11.47 1.20
CA LEU A 40 -8.19 -10.29 0.86
C LEU A 40 -8.47 -9.12 1.80
N GLN A 41 -9.73 -8.85 2.13
CA GLN A 41 -10.09 -7.80 3.09
C GLN A 41 -9.56 -8.08 4.50
N GLU A 42 -9.56 -9.33 4.92
CA GLU A 42 -8.97 -9.74 6.20
C GLU A 42 -7.45 -9.54 6.23
N GLN A 43 -6.76 -9.93 5.15
CA GLN A 43 -5.32 -9.73 4.99
C GLN A 43 -4.96 -8.24 4.99
N GLU A 44 -5.72 -7.40 4.27
CA GLU A 44 -5.53 -5.95 4.25
C GLU A 44 -5.63 -5.34 5.65
N LYS A 45 -6.64 -5.75 6.43
CA LYS A 45 -6.79 -5.34 7.84
C LYS A 45 -5.60 -5.81 8.67
N GLY A 46 -5.11 -7.03 8.45
CA GLY A 46 -3.92 -7.58 9.10
C GLY A 46 -2.67 -6.73 8.85
N ILE A 47 -2.40 -6.40 7.58
CA ILE A 47 -1.27 -5.57 7.16
C ILE A 47 -1.36 -4.18 7.81
N LYS A 48 -2.53 -3.54 7.78
CA LYS A 48 -2.74 -2.23 8.41
C LYS A 48 -2.46 -2.26 9.91
N ARG A 49 -2.94 -3.30 10.61
CA ARG A 49 -2.68 -3.50 12.05
C ARG A 49 -1.20 -3.70 12.33
N LEU A 50 -0.50 -4.48 11.50
CA LEU A 50 0.93 -4.70 11.65
C LEU A 50 1.72 -3.40 11.43
N GLY A 51 1.39 -2.64 10.37
CA GLY A 51 2.02 -1.35 10.10
C GLY A 51 1.82 -0.34 11.24
N ASN A 52 0.64 -0.34 11.89
CA ASN A 52 0.40 0.48 13.08
C ASN A 52 1.30 0.07 14.26
N LYS A 53 1.46 -1.24 14.51
CA LYS A 53 2.33 -1.75 15.58
C LYS A 53 3.79 -1.38 15.34
N VAL A 54 4.28 -1.54 14.12
CA VAL A 54 5.65 -1.15 13.75
C VAL A 54 5.88 0.34 14.01
N ARG A 55 4.97 1.21 13.55
CA ARG A 55 5.06 2.66 13.81
C ARG A 55 5.06 2.99 15.30
N GLN A 56 4.26 2.28 16.10
CA GLN A 56 4.21 2.48 17.54
C GLN A 56 5.54 2.10 18.20
N LEU A 57 6.13 0.97 17.80
CA LEU A 57 7.43 0.51 18.32
C LEU A 57 8.55 1.49 17.97
N LEU A 58 8.61 1.97 16.73
CA LEU A 58 9.59 2.97 16.30
C LEU A 58 9.48 4.25 17.15
N ARG A 59 8.26 4.78 17.34
CA ARG A 59 8.02 5.95 18.21
C ARG A 59 8.41 5.71 19.67
N GLN A 60 8.36 4.47 20.17
CA GLN A 60 8.78 4.14 21.54
C GLN A 60 10.30 4.05 21.66
N GLN A 61 11.00 3.65 20.60
CA GLN A 61 12.46 3.70 20.55
C GLN A 61 12.95 5.15 20.53
N ASP A 62 12.33 6.02 19.74
CA ASP A 62 12.66 7.45 19.70
C ASP A 62 12.47 8.14 21.07
N LYS A 63 11.45 7.75 21.83
CA LYS A 63 11.16 8.30 23.16
C LYS A 63 12.04 7.76 24.29
N ARG A 64 12.72 6.62 24.09
CA ARG A 64 13.63 6.05 25.09
C ARG A 64 15.00 6.72 25.13
N PHE A 65 15.28 7.60 24.17
CA PHE A 65 16.41 8.54 24.21
C PHE A 65 15.87 9.96 24.37
N PRO A 66 15.54 10.42 25.59
CA PRO A 66 15.41 11.85 25.80
C PRO A 66 16.78 12.46 25.48
N GLN A 67 16.85 13.26 24.42
CA GLN A 67 17.91 14.25 24.28
C GLN A 67 17.83 15.12 25.52
N GLU A 68 18.82 15.00 26.39
CA GLU A 68 18.99 15.91 27.51
C GLU A 68 19.01 17.34 26.95
N GLU A 69 18.03 18.13 27.37
CA GLU A 69 17.98 19.56 27.12
C GLU A 69 19.24 20.20 27.74
N GLU A 70 20.25 20.46 26.93
CA GLU A 70 21.30 21.40 27.29
C GLU A 70 20.71 22.82 27.24
N LYS A 71 20.05 23.19 28.33
CA LYS A 71 19.66 24.56 28.65
C LYS A 71 20.92 25.39 28.87
N ASN A 72 21.44 26.04 27.84
CA ASN A 72 22.17 27.32 27.88
C ASN A 72 22.19 27.83 26.43
N HIS A 73 21.60 28.97 26.06
CA HIS A 73 22.27 30.27 25.85
C HIS A 73 21.22 31.29 25.28
N PRO A 74 21.43 32.62 25.41
CA PRO A 74 20.39 33.66 25.43
C PRO A 74 19.95 34.17 24.03
N PRO A 75 18.91 35.03 23.92
CA PRO A 75 18.27 35.33 22.65
C PRO A 75 19.08 36.37 21.87
N THR A 76 19.67 35.99 20.74
CA THR A 76 20.19 36.96 19.77
C THR A 76 19.13 37.26 18.73
N THR A 77 18.63 38.49 18.78
CA THR A 77 17.80 39.13 17.78
C THR A 77 18.48 39.23 16.41
N ARG A 78 17.72 38.83 15.38
CA ARG A 78 17.54 39.51 14.08
C ARG A 78 18.72 39.55 13.10
N SER A 79 18.66 38.72 12.05
CA SER A 79 19.05 39.10 10.68
C SER A 79 18.45 38.20 9.59
N SER A 80 17.29 38.60 9.07
CA SER A 80 17.07 38.97 7.66
C SER A 80 17.77 38.15 6.54
N ASN A 81 16.94 37.39 5.79
CA ASN A 81 16.87 37.26 4.31
C ASN A 81 17.24 35.92 3.61
N HIS A 82 16.17 35.30 3.07
CA HIS A 82 15.97 34.69 1.74
C HIS A 82 16.95 33.62 1.18
N LYS A 83 16.39 32.42 0.88
CA LYS A 83 16.34 31.74 -0.45
C LYS A 83 15.91 30.27 -0.25
N THR A 84 14.69 29.91 -0.62
CA THR A 84 14.18 29.30 -1.89
C THR A 84 13.88 27.82 -1.69
N ALA A 85 12.61 27.48 -1.87
CA ALA A 85 12.08 26.13 -1.85
C ALA A 85 12.36 25.50 -3.23
N GLU A 86 13.48 24.80 -3.36
CA GLU A 86 13.85 24.16 -4.64
C GLU A 86 14.92 23.07 -4.45
N ASP A 87 14.80 22.23 -3.41
CA ASP A 87 15.79 21.17 -3.13
C ASP A 87 15.16 19.85 -2.65
N VAL A 88 14.03 19.47 -3.23
CA VAL A 88 13.38 18.18 -2.93
C VAL A 88 13.10 17.34 -4.20
N ASP A 89 13.40 17.83 -5.40
CA ASP A 89 13.04 17.11 -6.63
C ASP A 89 14.16 16.26 -7.25
N GLU A 90 15.44 16.43 -6.84
CA GLU A 90 16.54 15.65 -7.42
C GLU A 90 16.70 14.24 -6.83
N THR A 91 16.04 13.91 -5.71
CA THR A 91 16.19 12.59 -5.07
C THR A 91 15.30 11.49 -5.66
N MET A 92 14.39 11.80 -6.60
CA MET A 92 13.45 10.83 -7.17
C MET A 92 13.87 10.28 -8.55
N GLU A 93 14.87 10.88 -9.22
CA GLU A 93 15.36 10.42 -10.54
C GLU A 93 16.35 9.24 -10.45
N THR A 94 16.93 8.96 -9.27
CA THR A 94 17.99 7.93 -9.13
C THR A 94 17.47 6.49 -8.97
N TRP A 95 16.16 6.27 -8.93
CA TRP A 95 15.56 4.93 -8.72
C TRP A 95 14.87 4.35 -9.97
N ILE A 96 14.87 5.05 -11.10
CA ILE A 96 14.20 4.61 -12.35
C ILE A 96 15.18 4.00 -13.37
N SER A 97 16.48 3.87 -13.05
CA SER A 97 17.45 3.18 -13.90
C SER A 97 18.29 2.15 -13.14
N SER A 98 17.74 0.96 -12.94
CA SER A 98 18.49 -0.30 -12.72
C SER A 98 17.66 -1.49 -13.17
#